data_AF-A0A6C1BV08-F1
#
_entry.id   AF-A0A6C1BV08-F1
#
_cell.length_a   1.000
_cell.length_b   1.000
_cell.length_c   1.000
_cell.angle_alpha   90.00
_cell.angle_beta   90.00
_cell.angle_gamma   90.00
#
_symmetry.space_group_name_H-M   'P 1'
#
loop_
_entity.id
_entity.type
_entity.pdbx_description
1 polymer ?
#
loop_
_entity_poly.entity_id
_entity_poly.type
_entity_poly.pdbx_seq_one_letter_code
_entity_poly.pdbx_strand_id
1 'polypeptide(L)'
;MKALRFELFTPTGIFKAPFSLKGIETYPLPPYSTIIGLLYTAIGRKWQGEEFQISIQGRYQALFRDYVRFRKYNVDKKKLEVVPIEVPILYQLELIVHLYGEYELLREFAEALKKPQTYLYLSGGEYAVKIRRIDFVELEERKVEELKLEWSAFLPKDRYINLSTYPSGIFYLLPTFLKRNSSLREHEWMEVYYLQKGTVVEEGEILMEKEGGLPVWL
;
A
#
# COMPACT_ATOMS: atom_id res chain seq x y z
N MET A 1 -9.78 -20.03 -2.77
CA MET A 1 -8.82 -19.65 -1.70
C MET A 1 -9.52 -18.71 -0.73
N LYS A 2 -9.18 -18.67 0.57
CA LYS A 2 -9.79 -17.73 1.53
C LYS A 2 -8.80 -16.62 1.87
N ALA A 3 -9.23 -15.37 1.81
CA ALA A 3 -8.38 -14.20 2.07
C ALA A 3 -9.06 -13.24 3.05
N LEU A 4 -8.27 -12.42 3.75
CA LEU A 4 -8.78 -11.31 4.55
C LEU A 4 -8.86 -10.07 3.66
N ARG A 5 -10.05 -9.49 3.53
CA ARG A 5 -10.25 -8.16 2.95
C ARG A 5 -10.44 -7.14 4.06
N PHE A 6 -9.82 -5.98 3.91
CA PHE A 6 -10.19 -4.79 4.66
C PHE A 6 -10.15 -3.54 3.81
N GLU A 7 -11.02 -2.59 4.15
CA GLU A 7 -11.07 -1.27 3.53
C GLU A 7 -10.69 -0.21 4.54
N LEU A 8 -9.90 0.75 4.10
CA LEU A 8 -9.48 1.85 4.96
C LEU A 8 -9.51 3.19 4.22
N PHE A 9 -9.65 4.23 5.02
CA PHE A 9 -9.72 5.61 4.55
C PHE A 9 -8.79 6.48 5.37
N THR A 10 -8.06 7.37 4.70
CA THR A 10 -7.34 8.48 5.32
C THR A 10 -7.65 9.78 4.58
N PRO A 11 -7.94 10.90 5.29
CA PRO A 11 -8.16 12.20 4.66
C PRO A 11 -6.95 12.68 3.84
N THR A 12 -5.75 12.37 4.31
CA THR A 12 -4.48 12.73 3.67
C THR A 12 -3.47 11.62 3.84
N GLY A 13 -2.53 11.47 2.91
CA GLY A 13 -1.44 10.50 3.04
C GLY A 13 -0.24 10.84 2.17
N ILE A 14 0.94 10.44 2.61
CA ILE A 14 2.18 10.49 1.83
C ILE A 14 2.96 9.17 1.98
N PHE A 15 3.43 8.65 0.86
CA PHE A 15 4.22 7.42 0.77
C PHE A 15 5.54 7.76 0.13
N LYS A 16 6.41 8.40 0.92
CA LYS A 16 7.66 8.98 0.42
C LYS A 16 8.52 7.92 -0.28
N ALA A 17 8.90 8.21 -1.53
CA ALA A 17 9.88 7.41 -2.24
C ALA A 17 11.26 7.53 -1.57
N PRO A 18 11.99 6.43 -1.39
CA PRO A 18 13.36 6.45 -0.87
C PRO A 18 14.23 7.47 -1.61
N PHE A 19 15.18 8.09 -0.91
CA PHE A 19 16.15 9.04 -1.46
C PHE A 19 15.59 10.34 -2.09
N SER A 20 14.28 10.60 -1.99
CA SER A 20 13.68 11.89 -2.38
C SER A 20 14.02 13.00 -1.35
N LEU A 21 15.09 13.76 -1.60
CA LEU A 21 15.64 14.72 -0.62
C LEU A 21 15.24 16.18 -0.85
N LYS A 22 15.27 16.66 -2.11
CA LYS A 22 14.95 18.06 -2.46
C LYS A 22 13.59 18.22 -3.13
N GLY A 23 13.24 17.32 -4.04
CA GLY A 23 11.87 17.10 -4.49
C GLY A 23 11.36 15.86 -3.79
N ILE A 24 10.40 16.01 -2.89
CA ILE A 24 9.77 14.85 -2.26
C ILE A 24 8.86 14.21 -3.32
N GLU A 25 9.03 12.91 -3.52
CA GLU A 25 8.19 12.11 -4.39
C GLU A 25 7.40 11.13 -3.54
N THR A 26 6.21 10.77 -4.01
CA THR A 26 5.34 9.81 -3.33
C THR A 26 4.93 8.71 -4.29
N TYR A 27 4.83 7.49 -3.77
CA TYR A 27 4.13 6.42 -4.46
C TYR A 27 2.64 6.78 -4.63
N PRO A 28 1.98 6.33 -5.71
CA PRO A 28 0.57 6.61 -5.97
C PRO A 28 -0.38 5.87 -5.03
N LEU A 29 0.10 4.80 -4.38
CA LEU A 29 -0.56 3.98 -3.37
C LEU A 29 0.48 3.58 -2.31
N PRO A 30 0.09 3.16 -1.10
CA PRO A 30 1.05 2.74 -0.08
C PRO A 30 1.89 1.55 -0.56
N PRO A 31 3.21 1.55 -0.33
CA PRO A 31 4.00 0.35 -0.56
C PRO A 31 3.61 -0.75 0.43
N TYR A 32 3.91 -2.01 0.09
CA TYR A 32 3.59 -3.17 0.92
C TYR A 32 4.10 -3.04 2.36
N SER A 33 5.32 -2.53 2.55
CA SER A 33 5.90 -2.22 3.87
C SER A 33 5.01 -1.32 4.75
N THR A 34 4.26 -0.39 4.17
CA THR A 34 3.37 0.50 4.91
C THR A 34 2.16 -0.26 5.44
N ILE A 35 1.58 -1.15 4.63
CA ILE A 35 0.48 -2.02 5.05
C ILE A 35 0.94 -3.02 6.11
N ILE A 36 2.12 -3.62 5.92
CA ILE A 36 2.75 -4.51 6.92
C ILE A 36 2.93 -3.73 8.24
N GLY A 37 3.47 -2.52 8.18
CA GLY A 37 3.64 -1.64 9.35
C GLY A 37 2.32 -1.34 10.06
N LEU A 38 1.27 -1.02 9.31
CA LEU A 38 -0.09 -0.80 9.84
C LEU A 38 -0.59 -2.03 10.61
N LEU A 39 -0.48 -3.22 10.00
CA LEU A 39 -0.97 -4.48 10.57
C LEU A 39 -0.26 -4.84 11.88
N TYR A 40 1.08 -4.75 11.92
CA TYR A 40 1.84 -5.03 13.14
C TYR A 40 1.69 -3.95 14.21
N THR A 41 1.42 -2.70 13.80
CA THR A 41 1.02 -1.63 14.73
C THR A 41 -0.35 -1.92 15.35
N ALA A 42 -1.30 -2.43 14.55
CA ALA A 42 -2.61 -2.83 15.04
C ALA A 42 -2.52 -3.97 16.08
N ILE A 43 -1.71 -5.00 15.79
CA ILE A 43 -1.49 -6.13 16.71
C ILE A 43 -0.73 -5.69 17.97
N GLY A 44 0.17 -4.70 17.86
CA GLY A 44 1.03 -4.27 18.96
C GLY A 44 2.25 -5.17 19.18
N ARG A 45 2.68 -5.93 18.17
CA ARG A 45 3.90 -6.74 18.22
C ARG A 45 4.76 -6.52 16.98
N LYS A 46 6.04 -6.86 17.07
CA LYS A 46 6.95 -6.80 15.93
C LYS A 46 6.77 -8.04 15.06
N TRP A 47 6.94 -7.85 13.75
CA TRP A 47 7.09 -8.95 12.79
C TRP A 47 8.16 -9.95 13.24
N GLN A 48 7.87 -11.24 13.11
CA GLN A 48 8.71 -12.37 13.55
C GLN A 48 9.16 -13.28 12.39
N GLY A 49 8.88 -12.91 11.14
CA GLY A 49 9.25 -13.70 9.97
C GLY A 49 8.06 -14.36 9.27
N GLU A 50 6.83 -14.03 9.66
CA GLU A 50 5.62 -14.53 9.03
C GLU A 50 5.50 -14.00 7.60
N GLU A 51 5.23 -14.89 6.64
CA GLU A 51 5.06 -14.55 5.23
C GLU A 51 3.59 -14.56 4.84
N PHE A 52 3.18 -13.56 4.05
CA PHE A 52 1.85 -13.44 3.48
C PHE A 52 1.89 -12.54 2.25
N GLN A 53 0.99 -12.78 1.32
CA GLN A 53 0.82 -11.99 0.11
C GLN A 53 -0.17 -10.84 0.36
N ILE A 54 0.04 -9.71 -0.32
CA ILE A 54 -0.74 -8.49 -0.16
C ILE A 54 -1.15 -8.00 -1.55
N SER A 55 -2.46 -7.88 -1.77
CA SER A 55 -2.98 -7.09 -2.89
C SER A 55 -3.42 -5.72 -2.38
N ILE A 56 -3.00 -4.66 -3.08
CA ILE A 56 -3.37 -3.28 -2.75
C ILE A 56 -4.08 -2.66 -3.94
N GLN A 57 -5.30 -2.21 -3.69
CA GLN A 57 -6.09 -1.39 -4.61
C GLN A 57 -6.46 -0.08 -3.91
N GLY A 58 -6.63 0.98 -4.68
CA GLY A 58 -6.95 2.27 -4.12
C GLY A 58 -7.31 3.34 -5.11
N ARG A 59 -7.82 4.44 -4.56
CA ARG A 59 -8.07 5.68 -5.27
C ARG A 59 -7.92 6.85 -4.31
N TYR A 60 -7.62 8.00 -4.86
CA TYR A 60 -7.60 9.27 -4.14
C TYR A 60 -8.30 10.31 -4.99
N GLN A 61 -8.86 11.33 -4.34
CA GLN A 61 -9.58 12.40 -5.05
C GLN A 61 -8.62 13.32 -5.80
N ALA A 62 -7.49 13.67 -5.19
CA ALA A 62 -6.50 14.55 -5.79
C ALA A 62 -5.10 14.29 -5.23
N LEU A 63 -4.09 14.62 -6.02
CA LEU A 63 -2.71 14.77 -5.58
C LEU A 63 -2.38 16.26 -5.61
N PHE A 64 -2.13 16.86 -4.45
CA PHE A 64 -1.73 18.26 -4.35
C PHE A 64 -0.31 18.40 -3.77
N ARG A 65 0.31 19.55 -3.99
CA ARG A 65 1.65 19.87 -3.45
C ARG A 65 1.48 20.95 -2.39
N ASP A 66 1.81 20.60 -1.16
CA ASP A 66 1.80 21.54 -0.04
C ASP A 66 3.17 22.21 0.12
N TYR A 67 3.17 23.51 0.43
CA TYR A 67 4.39 24.30 0.61
C TYR A 67 4.74 24.39 2.09
N VAL A 68 5.67 23.53 2.52
CA VAL A 68 6.06 23.42 3.92
C VAL A 68 7.38 24.15 4.18
N ARG A 69 7.43 24.95 5.26
CA ARG A 69 8.67 25.59 5.73
C ARG A 69 9.36 24.69 6.75
N PHE A 70 10.32 23.90 6.29
CA PHE A 70 11.15 23.09 7.17
C PHE A 70 12.15 23.97 7.93
N ARG A 71 12.16 23.85 9.25
CA ARG A 71 13.10 24.55 10.13
C ARG A 71 14.09 23.53 10.67
N LYS A 72 15.33 23.59 10.21
CA LYS A 72 16.41 22.71 10.69
C LYS A 72 17.45 23.55 11.41
N TYR A 73 17.79 23.14 12.63
CA TYR A 73 18.91 23.75 13.33
C TYR A 73 20.22 23.23 12.71
N ASN A 74 21.01 24.16 12.16
CA ASN A 74 22.33 23.86 11.62
C ASN A 74 23.33 23.95 12.78
N VAL A 75 23.83 22.79 13.23
CA VAL A 75 24.73 22.69 14.37
C VAL A 75 26.05 23.42 14.09
N ASP A 76 26.64 23.23 12.91
CA ASP A 76 27.93 23.82 12.53
C ASP A 76 27.85 25.36 12.49
N LYS A 77 26.77 25.88 11.93
CA LYS A 77 26.55 27.32 11.79
C LYS A 77 25.84 27.96 12.98
N LYS A 78 25.49 27.17 14.01
CA LYS A 78 24.71 27.57 15.19
C LYS A 78 23.50 28.46 14.87
N LYS A 79 22.79 28.15 13.78
CA LYS A 79 21.67 28.97 13.29
C LYS A 79 20.51 28.12 12.83
N LEU A 80 19.30 28.68 12.94
CA LEU A 80 18.10 28.07 12.37
C LEU A 80 18.05 28.37 10.88
N GLU A 81 18.15 27.33 10.05
CA GLU A 81 17.96 27.43 8.60
C GLU A 81 16.50 27.08 8.27
N VAL A 82 15.88 27.90 7.43
CA VAL A 82 14.52 27.68 6.91
C VAL A 82 14.65 27.25 5.46
N VAL A 83 14.14 26.07 5.14
CA VAL A 83 14.14 25.50 3.80
C VAL A 83 12.69 25.31 3.36
N PRO A 84 12.23 25.97 2.29
CA PRO A 84 10.94 25.66 1.70
C PRO A 84 11.03 24.31 0.98
N ILE A 85 10.04 23.44 1.21
CA ILE A 85 9.94 22.14 0.57
C ILE A 85 8.51 21.95 0.06
N GLU A 86 8.38 21.47 -1.17
CA GLU A 86 7.12 21.00 -1.72
C GLU A 86 6.90 19.54 -1.33
N VAL A 87 5.76 19.27 -0.68
CA VAL A 87 5.40 17.95 -0.18
C VAL A 87 4.17 17.46 -0.94
N PRO A 88 4.27 16.38 -1.73
CA PRO A 88 3.10 15.79 -2.39
C PRO A 88 2.21 15.10 -1.36
N ILE A 89 0.90 15.39 -1.39
CA ILE A 89 -0.09 14.81 -0.48
C ILE A 89 -1.24 14.23 -1.30
N LEU A 90 -1.55 12.95 -1.04
CA LEU A 90 -2.74 12.28 -1.54
C LEU A 90 -3.94 12.70 -0.70
N TYR A 91 -4.98 13.25 -1.34
CA TYR A 91 -6.19 13.74 -0.69
C TYR A 91 -7.34 12.72 -0.82
N GLN A 92 -8.04 12.47 0.29
CA GLN A 92 -9.14 11.51 0.42
C GLN A 92 -8.77 10.14 -0.16
N LEU A 93 -7.76 9.52 0.44
CA LEU A 93 -7.27 8.22 0.01
C LEU A 93 -8.16 7.10 0.57
N GLU A 94 -8.67 6.27 -0.34
CA GLU A 94 -9.43 5.06 -0.05
C GLU A 94 -8.65 3.85 -0.56
N LEU A 95 -8.55 2.82 0.26
CA LEU A 95 -7.78 1.61 -0.03
C LEU A 95 -8.63 0.37 0.23
N ILE A 96 -8.50 -0.60 -0.68
CA ILE A 96 -8.99 -1.97 -0.51
C ILE A 96 -7.75 -2.86 -0.49
N VAL A 97 -7.60 -3.64 0.57
CA VAL A 97 -6.46 -4.51 0.76
C VAL A 97 -6.94 -5.94 0.95
N HIS A 98 -6.30 -6.87 0.26
CA HIS A 98 -6.48 -8.30 0.45
C HIS A 98 -5.19 -8.92 0.96
N LEU A 99 -5.29 -9.75 1.99
CA LEU A 99 -4.19 -10.54 2.52
C LEU A 99 -4.48 -12.02 2.30
N TYR A 100 -3.46 -12.74 1.83
CA TYR A 100 -3.50 -14.19 1.69
C TYR A 100 -2.29 -14.82 2.36
N GLY A 101 -2.50 -15.86 3.15
CA GLY A 101 -1.49 -16.50 3.97
C GLY A 101 -2.12 -17.42 5.01
N GLU A 102 -1.39 -17.73 6.08
CA GLU A 102 -1.85 -18.57 7.18
C GLU A 102 -3.12 -18.00 7.84
N TYR A 103 -4.15 -18.85 8.01
CA TYR A 103 -5.47 -18.41 8.46
C TYR A 103 -5.45 -17.80 9.87
N GLU A 104 -4.66 -18.38 10.77
CA GLU A 104 -4.48 -17.94 12.15
C GLU A 104 -3.91 -16.51 12.21
N LEU A 105 -2.90 -16.22 11.38
CA LEU A 105 -2.31 -14.89 11.24
C LEU A 105 -3.33 -13.90 10.65
N LEU A 106 -4.06 -14.30 9.61
CA LEU A 106 -5.11 -13.45 9.03
C LEU A 106 -6.22 -13.14 10.05
N ARG A 107 -6.58 -14.10 10.89
CA ARG A 107 -7.55 -13.89 11.98
C ARG A 107 -7.00 -12.92 13.02
N GLU A 108 -5.73 -13.05 13.41
CA GLU A 108 -5.06 -12.11 14.32
C GLU A 108 -5.11 -10.67 13.76
N PHE A 109 -4.77 -10.49 12.48
CA PHE A 109 -4.89 -9.19 11.81
C PHE A 109 -6.32 -8.66 11.81
N ALA A 110 -7.31 -9.49 11.50
CA ALA A 110 -8.71 -9.09 11.47
C ALA A 110 -9.21 -8.60 12.84
N GLU A 111 -8.84 -9.28 13.93
CA GLU A 111 -9.17 -8.88 15.30
C GLU A 111 -8.47 -7.59 15.70
N ALA A 112 -7.18 -7.47 15.39
CA ALA A 112 -6.39 -6.28 15.66
C ALA A 112 -6.89 -5.04 14.90
N LEU A 113 -7.32 -5.18 13.64
CA LEU A 113 -7.89 -4.07 12.88
C LEU A 113 -9.24 -3.59 13.46
N LYS A 114 -10.01 -4.48 14.11
CA LYS A 114 -11.27 -4.11 14.81
C LYS A 114 -11.00 -3.42 16.14
N LYS A 115 -9.97 -3.86 16.87
CA LYS A 115 -9.61 -3.36 18.20
C LYS A 115 -8.08 -3.19 18.28
N PRO A 116 -7.55 -2.13 17.67
CA PRO A 116 -6.11 -1.95 17.58
C PRO A 116 -5.52 -1.59 18.94
N GLN A 117 -4.32 -2.07 19.23
CA GLN A 117 -3.60 -1.75 20.47
C GLN A 117 -3.25 -0.26 20.59
N THR A 118 -3.18 0.45 19.46
CA THR A 118 -2.92 1.89 19.39
C THR A 118 -3.70 2.52 18.24
N TYR A 119 -3.66 3.86 18.13
CA TYR A 119 -4.25 4.55 16.99
C TYR A 119 -3.60 4.09 15.68
N LEU A 120 -4.42 3.80 14.67
CA LEU A 120 -3.93 3.37 13.37
C LEU A 120 -3.57 4.58 12.52
N TYR A 121 -2.45 4.45 11.82
CA TYR A 121 -1.94 5.47 10.91
C TYR A 121 -1.20 4.82 9.75
N LEU A 122 -1.10 5.54 8.64
CA LEU A 122 -0.15 5.23 7.57
C LEU A 122 1.07 6.12 7.70
N SER A 123 2.20 5.65 7.19
CA SER A 123 3.47 6.39 7.23
C SER A 123 3.94 6.70 8.66
N GLY A 124 4.59 7.84 8.91
CA GLY A 124 5.27 8.17 10.16
C GLY A 124 4.40 8.60 11.35
N GLY A 125 3.15 8.13 11.49
CA GLY A 125 2.28 8.48 12.64
C GLY A 125 1.33 9.65 12.40
N GLU A 126 1.53 10.40 11.33
CA GLU A 126 0.84 11.68 11.10
C GLU A 126 -0.53 11.53 10.43
N TYR A 127 -0.76 10.41 9.72
CA TYR A 127 -1.92 10.21 8.86
C TYR A 127 -2.85 9.15 9.45
N ALA A 128 -3.79 9.59 10.28
CA ALA A 128 -4.73 8.71 10.96
C ALA A 128 -5.61 7.93 9.98
N VAL A 129 -5.84 6.66 10.29
CA VAL A 129 -6.59 5.72 9.46
C VAL A 129 -7.91 5.37 10.10
N LYS A 130 -8.97 5.39 9.29
CA LYS A 130 -10.27 4.81 9.64
C LYS A 130 -10.45 3.49 8.89
N ILE A 131 -10.57 2.39 9.62
CA ILE A 131 -11.01 1.12 9.05
C ILE A 131 -12.52 1.19 8.80
N ARG A 132 -12.94 0.85 7.58
CA ARG A 132 -14.35 0.90 7.16
C ARG A 132 -14.99 -0.49 7.13
N ARG A 133 -14.24 -1.49 6.71
CA ARG A 133 -14.74 -2.83 6.46
C ARG A 133 -13.65 -3.88 6.71
N ILE A 134 -14.02 -5.04 7.25
CA ILE A 134 -13.14 -6.17 7.54
C ILE A 134 -13.96 -7.46 7.39
N ASP A 135 -13.62 -8.28 6.40
CA ASP A 135 -14.31 -9.53 6.13
C ASP A 135 -13.38 -10.56 5.51
N PHE A 136 -13.70 -11.84 5.71
CA PHE A 136 -13.05 -12.91 4.97
C PHE A 136 -13.84 -13.17 3.69
N VAL A 137 -13.11 -13.24 2.57
CA VAL A 137 -13.69 -13.44 1.23
C VAL A 137 -13.13 -14.70 0.60
N GLU A 138 -13.95 -15.34 -0.23
CA GLU A 138 -13.49 -16.42 -1.10
C GLU A 138 -12.99 -15.87 -2.43
N LEU A 139 -11.83 -16.37 -2.85
CA LEU A 139 -11.17 -16.04 -4.10
C LEU A 139 -11.23 -17.24 -5.06
N GLU A 140 -11.42 -16.94 -6.33
CA GLU A 140 -11.38 -17.90 -7.44
C GLU A 140 -10.61 -17.33 -8.63
N GLU A 141 -9.97 -18.20 -9.40
CA GLU A 141 -9.40 -17.81 -10.69
C GLU A 141 -10.53 -17.75 -11.72
N ARG A 142 -10.55 -16.67 -12.50
CA ARG A 142 -11.54 -16.43 -13.53
C ARG A 142 -10.83 -15.94 -14.80
N LYS A 143 -11.22 -16.53 -15.93
CA LYS A 143 -10.89 -15.98 -17.25
C LYS A 143 -11.75 -14.76 -17.50
N VAL A 144 -11.12 -13.64 -17.80
CA VAL A 144 -11.79 -12.42 -18.23
C VAL A 144 -11.38 -12.12 -19.66
N GLU A 145 -12.34 -11.76 -20.50
CA GLU A 145 -12.09 -11.25 -21.86
C GLU A 145 -11.72 -9.76 -21.79
N GLU A 146 -12.46 -9.00 -20.98
CA GLU A 146 -12.22 -7.60 -20.73
C GLU A 146 -12.58 -7.27 -19.27
N LEU A 147 -11.65 -6.68 -18.52
CA LEU A 147 -11.92 -6.13 -17.21
C LEU A 147 -11.42 -4.69 -17.12
N LYS A 148 -12.34 -3.74 -17.00
CA LYS A 148 -12.03 -2.35 -16.68
C LYS A 148 -11.85 -2.18 -15.17
N LEU A 149 -10.71 -1.64 -14.75
CA LEU A 149 -10.39 -1.45 -13.34
C LEU A 149 -11.14 -0.26 -12.74
N GLU A 150 -11.95 -0.50 -11.72
CA GLU A 150 -12.63 0.55 -10.95
C GLU A 150 -11.71 1.23 -9.91
N TRP A 151 -10.59 0.59 -9.60
CA TRP A 151 -9.58 1.03 -8.65
C TRP A 151 -8.20 0.97 -9.29
N SER A 152 -7.32 1.90 -8.93
CA SER A 152 -5.91 1.75 -9.25
C SER A 152 -5.33 0.61 -8.40
N ALA A 153 -4.31 -0.08 -8.89
CA ALA A 153 -3.76 -1.23 -8.19
C ALA A 153 -2.26 -1.39 -8.42
N PHE A 154 -1.58 -2.02 -7.47
CA PHE A 154 -0.27 -2.61 -7.73
C PHE A 154 -0.45 -4.08 -8.13
N LEU A 155 0.21 -4.46 -9.22
CA LEU A 155 0.21 -5.80 -9.79
C LEU A 155 1.64 -6.35 -9.80
N PRO A 156 1.92 -7.46 -9.10
CA PRO A 156 3.22 -8.12 -9.16
C PRO A 156 3.69 -8.41 -10.60
N LYS A 157 4.98 -8.21 -10.87
CA LYS A 157 5.56 -8.32 -12.23
C LYS A 157 5.33 -9.68 -12.88
N ASP A 158 5.46 -10.75 -12.12
CA ASP A 158 5.22 -12.14 -12.53
C ASP A 158 3.77 -12.37 -12.98
N ARG A 159 2.81 -11.68 -12.37
CA ARG A 159 1.41 -11.67 -12.83
C ARG A 159 1.21 -10.79 -14.04
N TYR A 160 1.79 -9.58 -14.03
CA TYR A 160 1.63 -8.59 -15.10
C TYR A 160 2.10 -9.12 -16.48
N ILE A 161 3.19 -9.88 -16.53
CA ILE A 161 3.75 -10.39 -17.79
C ILE A 161 2.77 -11.31 -18.55
N ASN A 162 1.83 -11.93 -17.84
CA ASN A 162 0.84 -12.83 -18.42
C ASN A 162 -0.48 -12.14 -18.76
N LEU A 163 -0.55 -10.81 -18.66
CA LEU A 163 -1.76 -10.02 -18.90
C LEU A 163 -1.50 -8.96 -19.98
N SER A 164 -2.46 -8.77 -20.89
CA SER A 164 -2.48 -7.58 -21.73
C SER A 164 -3.22 -6.46 -21.01
N THR A 165 -2.64 -5.25 -21.02
CA THR A 165 -3.27 -4.08 -20.38
C THR A 165 -3.19 -2.84 -21.26
N TYR A 166 -4.27 -2.07 -21.30
CA TYR A 166 -4.34 -0.80 -21.99
C TYR A 166 -4.92 0.32 -21.10
N PRO A 167 -4.18 1.42 -20.86
CA PRO A 167 -2.77 1.61 -21.19
C PRO A 167 -1.87 0.67 -20.37
N SER A 168 -0.62 0.51 -20.81
CA SER A 168 0.38 -0.29 -20.09
C SER A 168 0.64 0.27 -18.68
N GLY A 169 0.94 -0.64 -17.75
CA GLY A 169 1.25 -0.30 -16.36
C GLY A 169 2.55 0.49 -16.21
N ILE A 170 2.65 1.23 -15.11
CA ILE A 170 3.87 1.99 -14.74
C ILE A 170 4.69 1.13 -13.77
N PHE A 171 5.94 0.85 -14.11
CA PHE A 171 6.82 0.04 -13.26
C PHE A 171 7.21 0.78 -11.96
N TYR A 172 7.14 0.06 -10.83
CA TYR A 172 7.63 0.51 -9.53
C TYR A 172 8.40 -0.60 -8.81
N LEU A 173 9.35 -0.18 -7.97
CA LEU A 173 9.98 -1.04 -6.99
C LEU A 173 9.45 -0.69 -5.59
N LEU A 174 8.72 -1.61 -4.96
CA LEU A 174 8.10 -1.39 -3.66
C LEU A 174 8.88 -2.05 -2.53
N PRO A 175 9.14 -1.34 -1.42
CA PRO A 175 9.65 -1.97 -0.20
C PRO A 175 8.55 -2.84 0.45
N THR A 176 8.92 -4.05 0.86
CA THR A 176 8.08 -5.07 1.51
C THR A 176 8.53 -5.31 2.96
N PHE A 177 8.96 -6.54 3.29
CA PHE A 177 9.44 -6.92 4.60
C PHE A 177 10.83 -6.32 4.89
N LEU A 178 11.12 -6.14 6.17
CA LEU A 178 12.42 -5.61 6.62
C LEU A 178 13.33 -6.78 7.00
N LYS A 179 14.33 -7.10 6.18
CA LYS A 179 15.35 -8.08 6.53
C LYS A 179 16.05 -7.67 7.82
N ARG A 180 16.02 -8.56 8.82
CA ARG A 180 16.79 -8.43 10.06
C ARG A 180 18.16 -9.09 9.90
N ASN A 181 18.97 -8.61 8.95
CA ASN A 181 20.36 -9.04 8.84
C ASN A 181 21.29 -7.89 9.22
N SER A 182 21.85 -7.99 10.44
CA SER A 182 22.91 -7.11 10.97
C SER A 182 22.55 -5.61 11.09
N SER A 183 23.49 -4.75 11.49
CA SER A 183 23.31 -3.38 12.00
C SER A 183 22.57 -2.37 11.10
N LEU A 184 22.15 -2.76 9.89
CA LEU A 184 21.49 -1.93 8.89
C LEU A 184 20.08 -2.45 8.60
N ARG A 185 19.12 -1.53 8.52
CA ARG A 185 17.74 -1.83 8.13
C ARG A 185 17.68 -1.97 6.60
N GLU A 186 17.56 -3.19 6.10
CA GLU A 186 17.42 -3.47 4.67
C GLU A 186 16.00 -3.97 4.34
N HIS A 187 15.37 -3.39 3.32
CA HIS A 187 14.07 -3.83 2.84
C HIS A 187 14.22 -4.88 1.74
N GLU A 188 13.33 -5.86 1.73
CA GLU A 188 13.03 -6.63 0.52
C GLU A 188 12.26 -5.78 -0.46
N TRP A 189 12.61 -5.90 -1.74
CA TRP A 189 12.02 -5.13 -2.82
C TRP A 189 11.23 -6.05 -3.73
N MET A 190 10.02 -5.61 -4.07
CA MET A 190 9.16 -6.30 -5.03
C MET A 190 8.96 -5.44 -6.27
N GLU A 191 9.14 -6.06 -7.43
CA GLU A 191 8.85 -5.47 -8.73
C GLU A 191 7.35 -5.54 -9.00
N VAL A 192 6.72 -4.38 -9.24
CA VAL A 192 5.29 -4.28 -9.52
C VAL A 192 5.03 -3.34 -10.69
N TYR A 193 3.86 -3.47 -11.28
CA TYR A 193 3.27 -2.48 -12.17
C TYR A 193 2.08 -1.82 -11.50
N TYR A 194 2.04 -0.48 -11.56
CA TYR A 194 0.90 0.31 -11.14
C TYR A 194 -0.05 0.46 -12.31
N LEU A 195 -1.27 -0.06 -12.14
CA LEU A 195 -2.39 0.13 -13.06
C LEU A 195 -3.29 1.23 -12.52
N GLN A 196 -3.69 2.17 -13.38
CA GLN A 196 -4.57 3.25 -12.98
C GLN A 196 -6.03 2.81 -13.06
N LYS A 197 -6.89 3.44 -12.27
CA LYS A 197 -8.34 3.35 -12.48
C LYS A 197 -8.66 3.64 -13.94
N GLY A 198 -9.45 2.77 -14.56
CA GLY A 198 -9.84 2.84 -15.96
C GLY A 198 -8.93 2.08 -16.91
N THR A 199 -7.78 1.57 -16.46
CA THR A 199 -7.00 0.59 -17.22
C THR A 199 -7.88 -0.62 -17.52
N VAL A 200 -7.80 -1.11 -18.75
CA VAL A 200 -8.46 -2.33 -19.21
C VAL A 200 -7.44 -3.46 -19.18
N VAL A 201 -7.80 -4.56 -18.53
CA VAL A 201 -7.10 -5.85 -18.66
C VAL A 201 -7.79 -6.61 -19.78
N GLU A 202 -7.07 -6.79 -20.87
CA GLU A 202 -7.51 -7.51 -22.07
C GLU A 202 -7.04 -8.95 -21.93
N GLU A 203 -7.98 -9.89 -21.94
CA GLU A 203 -7.79 -11.34 -21.93
C GLU A 203 -6.76 -11.87 -20.90
N GLY A 204 -7.24 -12.52 -19.83
CA GLY A 204 -6.34 -13.13 -18.87
C GLY A 204 -7.03 -13.97 -17.81
N GLU A 205 -6.26 -14.83 -17.15
CA GLU A 205 -6.66 -15.50 -15.92
C GLU A 205 -6.30 -14.61 -14.74
N ILE A 206 -7.32 -14.11 -14.04
CA ILE A 206 -7.15 -13.24 -12.87
C ILE A 206 -7.83 -13.85 -11.66
N LEU A 207 -7.27 -13.57 -10.48
CA LEU A 207 -7.88 -13.95 -9.23
C LEU A 207 -8.94 -12.89 -8.86
N MET A 208 -10.15 -13.34 -8.51
CA MET A 208 -11.28 -12.45 -8.18
C MET A 208 -11.98 -12.92 -6.91
N GLU A 209 -12.61 -11.98 -6.20
CA GLU A 209 -13.61 -12.32 -5.18
C GLU A 209 -14.84 -12.98 -5.80
N LYS A 210 -15.26 -14.12 -5.26
CA LYS A 210 -16.45 -14.85 -5.74
C LYS A 210 -17.73 -14.02 -5.66
N GLU A 211 -17.97 -13.39 -4.50
CA GLU A 211 -19.22 -12.67 -4.22
C GLU A 211 -19.10 -11.16 -4.49
N GLY A 212 -17.93 -10.57 -4.24
CA GLY A 212 -17.72 -9.13 -4.37
C GLY A 212 -17.23 -8.67 -5.74
N GLY A 213 -16.77 -9.58 -6.60
CA GLY A 213 -16.36 -9.30 -7.98
C GLY A 213 -15.13 -8.39 -8.12
N LEU A 214 -14.40 -8.10 -7.04
CA LEU A 214 -13.17 -7.33 -7.11
C LEU A 214 -12.01 -8.21 -7.60
N PRO A 215 -11.14 -7.71 -8.49
CA PRO A 215 -9.90 -8.40 -8.81
C PRO A 215 -8.96 -8.38 -7.60
N VAL A 216 -8.09 -9.38 -7.48
CA VAL A 216 -7.14 -9.55 -6.39
C VAL A 216 -5.78 -9.90 -6.99
N TRP A 217 -4.78 -9.07 -6.68
CA TRP A 217 -3.43 -9.12 -7.27
C TRP A 217 -2.42 -9.67 -6.26
N LEU A 218 -2.37 -11.00 -6.12
CA LEU A 218 -1.49 -11.73 -5.19
C LEU A 218 -0.32 -12.42 -5.89
#